data_AF-E9D3F0-F1
#
_entry.id   AF-E9D3F0-F1
#
_cell.length_a   1.000
_cell.length_b   1.000
_cell.length_c   1.000
_cell.angle_alpha   90.00
_cell.angle_beta   90.00
_cell.angle_gamma   90.00
#
_symmetry.space_group_name_H-M   'P 1'
#
loop_
_entity.id
_entity.type
_entity.pdbx_description
1 polymer ?
#
loop_
_entity_poly.entity_id
_entity_poly.type
_entity_poly.pdbx_seq_one_letter_code
_entity_poly.pdbx_strand_id
1 'polypeptide(L)'
;MPSSAEPGRTPEPWSSPTLLFVYGSLMDTDVIQVVLSLTAPPPPLQAAKLRDYRMKMWHIYPTLIPHKGSEIQGRVYPVESLDHFQRLESYETRAYTWTVCDVELDDGSVAQGCRVFIWAGDPESSELYEGSFDLERYQTRYKPSMMGRS
;
A
#
# COMPACT_ATOMS: atom_id res chain seq x y z
N MET A 1 -28.78 2.32 -25.96
CA MET A 1 -27.64 3.27 -26.03
C MET A 1 -26.73 2.95 -24.85
N PRO A 2 -25.62 2.20 -25.01
CA PRO A 2 -24.72 1.95 -23.90
C PRO A 2 -23.83 3.17 -23.63
N SER A 3 -23.52 3.33 -22.35
CA SER A 3 -22.98 4.49 -21.66
C SER A 3 -21.68 5.09 -22.22
N SER A 4 -21.56 6.41 -22.07
CA SER A 4 -20.32 7.17 -22.16
C SER A 4 -19.20 6.47 -21.38
N ALA A 5 -18.20 5.96 -22.11
CA ALA A 5 -16.89 5.66 -21.55
C ALA A 5 -16.06 6.94 -21.61
N GLU A 6 -15.58 7.41 -20.47
CA GLU A 6 -14.60 8.49 -20.41
C GLU A 6 -13.25 8.04 -21.01
N PRO A 7 -12.55 8.88 -21.79
CA PRO A 7 -11.23 8.56 -22.31
C PRO A 7 -10.16 8.85 -21.25
N GLY A 8 -9.40 7.85 -20.78
CA GLY A 8 -8.20 8.13 -20.00
C GLY A 8 -7.57 7.02 -19.16
N ARG A 9 -8.25 5.90 -18.92
CA ARG A 9 -7.64 4.69 -18.34
C ARG A 9 -8.22 3.49 -19.05
N THR A 10 -7.59 3.04 -20.13
CA THR A 10 -7.69 1.62 -20.46
C THR A 10 -7.23 0.86 -19.21
N PRO A 11 -8.08 0.03 -18.58
CA PRO A 11 -7.60 -0.84 -17.53
C PRO A 11 -6.58 -1.76 -18.20
N GLU A 12 -5.30 -1.56 -17.92
CA GLU A 12 -4.28 -2.54 -18.31
C GLU A 12 -4.79 -3.91 -17.85
N PRO A 13 -4.71 -4.95 -18.70
CA PRO A 13 -5.22 -6.27 -18.34
C PRO A 13 -4.56 -6.67 -17.02
N TRP A 14 -5.38 -6.81 -15.98
CA TRP A 14 -4.91 -7.18 -14.65
C TRP A 14 -4.25 -8.55 -14.76
N SER A 15 -2.93 -8.56 -14.65
CA SER A 15 -2.13 -9.77 -14.69
C SER A 15 -2.03 -10.31 -13.27
N SER A 16 -3.00 -11.16 -12.90
CA SER A 16 -2.98 -11.86 -11.61
C SER A 16 -1.85 -12.91 -11.60
N PRO A 17 -1.07 -13.01 -10.50
CA PRO A 17 -1.05 -12.15 -9.33
C PRO A 17 -0.22 -10.87 -9.57
N THR A 18 -0.76 -9.71 -9.20
CA THR A 18 -0.01 -8.44 -9.21
C THR A 18 0.57 -8.20 -7.82
N LEU A 19 1.87 -7.90 -7.77
CA LEU A 19 2.55 -7.60 -6.52
C LEU A 19 2.22 -6.17 -6.06
N LEU A 20 1.86 -6.03 -4.78
CA LEU A 20 1.59 -4.75 -4.14
C LEU A 20 2.53 -4.56 -2.96
N PHE A 21 3.36 -3.53 -3.03
CA PHE A 21 4.17 -3.07 -1.91
C PHE A 21 3.28 -2.33 -0.92
N VAL A 22 3.19 -2.90 0.28
CA VAL A 22 2.44 -2.39 1.42
C VAL A 22 3.40 -1.89 2.50
N TYR A 23 3.02 -0.79 3.13
CA TYR A 23 3.72 -0.17 4.26
C TYR A 23 2.67 0.27 5.29
N GLY A 24 3.12 0.72 6.45
CA GLY A 24 2.19 1.19 7.49
C GLY A 24 1.33 0.06 8.07
N SER A 25 0.05 0.35 8.26
CA SER A 25 -0.96 -0.59 8.78
C SER A 25 -1.18 -1.80 7.87
N LEU A 26 -1.01 -1.65 6.56
CA LEU A 26 -1.14 -2.74 5.58
C LEU A 26 -0.01 -3.77 5.67
N MET A 27 1.07 -3.52 6.43
CA MET A 27 2.07 -4.56 6.73
C MET A 27 1.55 -5.66 7.67
N ASP A 28 0.34 -5.49 8.21
CA ASP A 28 -0.32 -6.46 9.06
C ASP A 28 -1.35 -7.26 8.26
N THR A 29 -1.18 -8.58 8.24
CA THR A 29 -2.07 -9.51 7.51
C THR A 29 -3.51 -9.45 8.03
N ASP A 30 -3.73 -9.15 9.31
CA ASP A 30 -5.08 -9.01 9.84
C ASP A 30 -5.79 -7.78 9.25
N VAL A 31 -5.07 -6.67 9.05
CA VAL A 31 -5.63 -5.46 8.41
C VAL A 31 -5.99 -5.78 6.97
N ILE A 32 -5.09 -6.43 6.22
CA ILE A 32 -5.37 -6.89 4.85
C ILE A 32 -6.61 -7.79 4.83
N GLN A 33 -6.70 -8.75 5.75
CA GLN A 33 -7.84 -9.67 5.84
C GLN A 33 -9.16 -8.91 6.02
N VAL A 34 -9.19 -7.94 6.93
CA VAL A 34 -10.38 -7.12 7.20
C VAL A 34 -10.73 -6.24 5.99
N VAL A 35 -9.75 -5.53 5.43
CA VAL A 35 -9.94 -4.62 4.29
C VAL A 35 -10.42 -5.38 3.05
N LEU A 36 -9.83 -6.53 2.78
CA LEU A 36 -10.22 -7.40 1.67
C LEU A 36 -11.47 -8.24 1.99
N SER A 37 -11.92 -8.27 3.24
CA SER A 37 -12.99 -9.13 3.74
C SER A 37 -12.75 -10.61 3.41
N LEU A 38 -11.51 -11.08 3.55
CA LEU A 38 -11.15 -12.47 3.25
C LEU A 38 -11.68 -13.41 4.34
N THR A 39 -12.35 -14.48 3.90
CA THR A 39 -12.83 -15.55 4.77
C THR A 39 -11.68 -16.39 5.35
N ALA A 40 -10.55 -16.45 4.64
CA ALA A 40 -9.34 -17.16 5.03
C ALA A 40 -8.20 -16.16 5.30
N PRO A 41 -7.24 -16.50 6.18
CA PRO A 41 -6.08 -15.65 6.41
C PRO A 41 -5.28 -15.46 5.10
N PRO A 42 -4.85 -14.23 4.78
CA PRO A 42 -4.05 -13.96 3.58
C PRO A 42 -2.69 -14.64 3.66
N PRO A 43 -2.01 -14.86 2.51
CA PRO A 43 -0.66 -15.39 2.50
C PRO A 43 0.31 -14.50 3.29
N PRO A 44 1.42 -15.08 3.81
CA PRO A 44 2.42 -14.32 4.53
C PRO A 44 3.02 -13.24 3.62
N LEU A 45 3.10 -12.03 4.17
CA LEU A 45 3.69 -10.89 3.50
C LEU A 45 5.21 -11.02 3.42
N GLN A 46 5.77 -10.95 2.22
CA GLN A 46 7.20 -11.07 1.99
C GLN A 46 7.90 -9.74 2.27
N ALA A 47 8.99 -9.74 3.04
CA ALA A 47 9.72 -8.51 3.31
C ALA A 47 10.33 -7.95 2.02
N ALA A 48 10.23 -6.62 1.85
CA ALA A 48 10.69 -5.95 0.65
C ALA A 48 11.19 -4.54 0.97
N LYS A 49 11.99 -4.00 0.05
CA LYS A 49 12.56 -2.67 0.10
C LYS A 49 12.22 -1.92 -1.17
N LEU A 50 11.65 -0.74 -0.99
CA LEU A 50 11.37 0.19 -2.07
C LEU A 50 12.43 1.29 -2.08
N ARG A 51 13.06 1.53 -3.22
CA ARG A 51 14.09 2.57 -3.40
C ARG A 51 13.49 3.82 -4.03
N ASP A 52 14.15 4.96 -3.85
CA ASP A 52 13.76 6.27 -4.38
C ASP A 52 12.44 6.82 -3.81
N TYR A 53 12.06 6.38 -2.60
CA TYR A 53 10.94 6.91 -1.85
C TYR A 53 11.35 7.21 -0.42
N ARG A 54 10.69 8.18 0.20
CA ARG A 54 10.78 8.45 1.64
C ARG A 54 9.40 8.43 2.28
N MET A 55 9.37 8.09 3.56
CA MET A 55 8.17 8.16 4.37
C MET A 55 7.95 9.60 4.83
N LYS A 56 6.70 10.03 4.77
CA LYS A 56 6.17 11.20 5.47
C LYS A 56 4.90 10.81 6.21
N MET A 57 4.46 11.64 7.13
CA MET A 57 3.23 11.43 7.89
C MET A 57 2.17 12.44 7.43
N TRP A 58 1.02 11.94 7.00
CA TRP A 58 -0.19 12.73 6.82
C TRP A 58 -1.11 12.49 8.01
N HIS A 59 -1.18 13.48 8.91
CA HIS A 59 -1.76 13.32 10.24
C HIS A 59 -1.14 12.14 11.03
N ILE A 60 -1.88 11.04 11.17
CA ILE A 60 -1.44 9.81 11.87
C ILE A 60 -1.08 8.68 10.90
N TYR A 61 -1.25 8.89 9.59
CA TYR A 61 -1.07 7.87 8.57
C TYR A 61 0.26 8.08 7.85
N PRO A 62 1.06 7.02 7.66
CA PRO A 62 2.24 7.13 6.83
C PRO A 62 1.83 7.29 5.36
N THR A 63 2.66 8.00 4.61
CA THR A 63 2.57 8.10 3.16
C THR A 63 3.97 8.10 2.57
N LEU A 64 4.06 7.78 1.29
CA LEU A 64 5.31 7.76 0.53
C LEU A 64 5.33 8.90 -0.46
N ILE A 65 6.47 9.60 -0.50
CA ILE A 65 6.75 10.61 -1.52
C ILE A 65 8.02 10.23 -2.29
N PRO A 66 8.11 10.56 -3.59
CA PRO A 66 9.33 10.33 -4.36
C PRO A 66 10.52 11.07 -3.75
N HIS A 67 11.62 10.37 -3.49
CA HIS A 67 12.85 10.96 -2.97
C HIS A 67 14.06 10.09 -3.30
N LYS A 68 14.92 10.60 -4.18
CA LYS A 68 16.08 9.88 -4.68
C LYS A 68 17.07 9.54 -3.56
N GLY A 69 17.59 8.31 -3.59
CA GLY A 69 18.60 7.85 -2.63
C GLY A 69 18.06 7.49 -1.24
N SER A 70 16.74 7.49 -1.05
CA SER A 70 16.10 6.93 0.14
C SER A 70 15.56 5.52 -0.13
N GLU A 71 15.44 4.74 0.94
CA GLU A 71 14.83 3.42 0.91
C GLU A 71 13.77 3.28 1.99
N ILE A 72 12.74 2.49 1.69
CA ILE A 72 11.62 2.18 2.57
C ILE A 72 11.53 0.69 2.73
N GLN A 73 11.54 0.27 3.99
CA GLN A 73 11.28 -1.10 4.35
C GLN A 73 9.77 -1.29 4.46
N GLY A 74 9.25 -2.28 3.77
CA GLY A 74 7.85 -2.65 3.78
C GLY A 74 7.70 -4.13 3.50
N ARG A 75 6.55 -4.50 2.96
CA ARG A 75 6.29 -5.87 2.55
C ARG A 75 5.58 -5.90 1.22
N VAL A 76 5.61 -7.05 0.55
CA VAL A 76 4.89 -7.28 -0.68
C VAL A 76 3.75 -8.25 -0.41
N TYR A 77 2.58 -7.85 -0.88
CA TYR A 77 1.36 -8.64 -0.89
C TYR A 77 1.01 -9.04 -2.33
N PRO A 78 0.89 -10.34 -2.64
CA PRO A 78 0.40 -10.78 -3.94
C PRO A 78 -1.12 -10.59 -4.01
N VAL A 79 -1.57 -9.64 -4.83
CA VAL A 79 -2.99 -9.40 -5.04
C VAL A 79 -3.50 -10.30 -6.16
N GLU A 80 -4.37 -11.24 -5.79
CA GLU A 80 -4.90 -12.25 -6.72
C GLU A 80 -5.96 -11.71 -7.69
N SER A 81 -6.68 -10.65 -7.31
CA SER A 81 -7.84 -10.13 -8.05
C SER A 81 -7.89 -8.61 -8.07
N LEU A 82 -8.35 -8.04 -9.18
CA LEU A 82 -8.58 -6.60 -9.28
C LEU A 82 -9.56 -6.09 -8.22
N ASP A 83 -10.59 -6.87 -7.85
CA ASP A 83 -11.53 -6.51 -6.78
C ASP A 83 -10.83 -6.29 -5.43
N HIS A 84 -9.86 -7.16 -5.10
CA HIS A 84 -9.05 -7.00 -3.89
C HIS A 84 -8.22 -5.71 -3.96
N PHE A 85 -7.62 -5.42 -5.10
CA PHE A 85 -6.87 -4.17 -5.29
C PHE A 85 -7.78 -2.93 -5.14
N GLN A 86 -8.97 -2.95 -5.72
CA GLN A 86 -9.94 -1.85 -5.63
C GLN A 86 -10.45 -1.63 -4.21
N ARG A 87 -10.57 -2.69 -3.40
CA ARG A 87 -10.88 -2.57 -1.96
C ARG A 87 -9.76 -1.88 -1.19
N LEU A 88 -8.51 -2.24 -1.47
CA LEU A 88 -7.34 -1.58 -0.88
C LEU A 88 -7.27 -0.11 -1.30
N GLU A 89 -7.50 0.19 -2.58
CA GLU A 89 -7.57 1.56 -3.10
C GLU A 89 -8.72 2.35 -2.43
N SER A 90 -9.88 1.72 -2.23
CA SER A 90 -11.02 2.35 -1.54
C SER A 90 -10.76 2.60 -0.06
N TYR A 91 -9.98 1.72 0.59
CA TYR A 91 -9.56 1.88 1.99
C TYR A 91 -8.59 3.04 2.17
N GLU A 92 -7.63 3.18 1.26
CA GLU A 92 -6.63 4.26 1.28
C GLU A 92 -7.25 5.65 1.00
N THR A 93 -8.50 5.73 0.51
CA THR A 93 -9.20 6.98 0.20
C THR A 93 -8.53 7.82 -0.90
N ARG A 94 -9.12 8.97 -1.26
CA ARG A 94 -8.59 9.87 -2.30
C ARG A 94 -7.27 10.57 -1.92
N ALA A 95 -6.80 10.41 -0.67
CA ALA A 95 -5.55 10.98 -0.21
C ALA A 95 -4.32 10.26 -0.79
N TYR A 96 -4.50 9.04 -1.29
CA TYR A 96 -3.43 8.21 -1.82
C TYR A 96 -3.74 7.82 -3.26
N THR A 97 -2.69 7.80 -4.09
CA THR A 97 -2.72 7.27 -5.45
C THR A 97 -1.77 6.08 -5.51
N TRP A 98 -1.77 5.34 -6.61
CA TRP A 98 -0.81 4.25 -6.78
C TRP A 98 0.08 4.50 -7.99
N THR A 99 1.30 3.96 -7.91
CA THR A 99 2.26 3.94 -9.00
C THR A 99 2.87 2.55 -9.13
N VAL A 100 3.48 2.29 -10.28
CA VAL A 100 4.29 1.10 -10.50
C VAL A 100 5.74 1.42 -10.13
N CYS A 101 6.40 0.49 -9.44
CA CYS A 101 7.77 0.60 -8.97
C CYS A 101 8.43 -0.78 -8.90
N ASP A 102 9.75 -0.79 -8.90
CA ASP A 102 10.54 -1.99 -8.66
C ASP A 102 10.88 -2.09 -7.17
N VAL A 103 10.68 -3.27 -6.59
CA VAL A 103 10.97 -3.52 -5.17
C VAL A 103 11.93 -4.67 -5.02
N GLU A 104 12.90 -4.52 -4.12
CA GLU A 104 13.87 -5.55 -3.79
C GLU A 104 13.31 -6.42 -2.67
N LEU A 105 13.14 -7.71 -2.94
CA LEU A 105 12.66 -8.69 -1.98
C LEU A 105 13.80 -9.14 -1.04
N ASP A 106 13.45 -9.71 0.11
CA ASP A 106 14.44 -10.18 1.09
C ASP A 106 15.41 -11.26 0.55
N ASP A 107 14.92 -12.09 -0.38
CA ASP A 107 15.72 -13.08 -1.12
C ASP A 107 16.76 -12.44 -2.08
N GLY A 108 16.78 -11.10 -2.22
CA GLY A 108 17.66 -10.36 -3.12
C GLY A 108 17.13 -10.25 -4.55
N SER A 109 16.01 -10.90 -4.85
CA SER A 109 15.29 -10.79 -6.11
C SER A 109 14.57 -9.44 -6.25
N VAL A 110 14.58 -8.83 -7.44
CA VAL A 110 13.84 -7.57 -7.70
C VAL A 110 12.51 -7.90 -8.37
N ALA A 111 11.42 -7.59 -7.68
CA ALA A 111 10.07 -7.66 -8.21
C ALA A 111 9.76 -6.41 -9.03
N GLN A 112 9.78 -6.56 -10.35
CA GLN A 112 9.40 -5.52 -11.29
C GLN A 112 7.89 -5.45 -11.46
N GLY A 113 7.37 -4.25 -11.75
CA GLY A 113 5.93 -4.07 -11.96
C GLY A 113 5.10 -4.13 -10.67
N CYS A 114 5.75 -3.96 -9.50
CA CYS A 114 5.05 -3.91 -8.22
C CYS A 114 4.28 -2.60 -8.11
N ARG A 115 3.07 -2.63 -7.57
CA ARG A 115 2.29 -1.42 -7.30
C ARG A 115 2.59 -0.92 -5.89
N VAL A 116 2.52 0.37 -5.67
CA VAL A 116 2.64 0.97 -4.34
C VAL A 116 1.72 2.16 -4.20
N PHE A 117 1.12 2.32 -3.02
CA PHE A 117 0.36 3.53 -2.68
C PHE A 117 1.30 4.67 -2.28
N ILE A 118 1.14 5.83 -2.91
CA ILE A 118 1.91 7.03 -2.66
C ILE A 118 0.95 8.19 -2.39
N TRP A 119 1.47 9.29 -1.87
CA TRP A 119 0.69 10.50 -1.65
C TRP A 119 0.07 10.99 -2.97
N ALA A 120 -1.25 11.21 -2.99
CA ALA A 120 -1.94 11.74 -4.17
C ALA A 120 -1.82 13.27 -4.31
N GLY A 121 -1.57 13.96 -3.20
CA GLY A 121 -1.40 15.41 -3.17
C GLY A 121 0.02 15.86 -3.51
N ASP A 122 0.32 17.10 -3.14
CA ASP A 122 1.66 17.66 -3.34
C ASP A 122 2.65 17.12 -2.29
N PRO A 123 3.82 16.57 -2.70
CA PRO A 123 4.82 16.00 -1.77
C PRO A 123 5.53 17.04 -0.89
N GLU A 124 5.44 18.32 -1.26
CA GLU A 124 5.92 19.48 -0.50
C GLU A 124 4.77 20.16 0.29
N SER A 125 3.56 19.57 0.28
CA SER A 125 2.44 20.10 1.05
C SER A 125 2.76 20.20 2.54
N SER A 126 2.36 21.31 3.15
CA SER A 126 2.42 21.54 4.60
C SER A 126 1.57 20.56 5.41
N GLU A 127 0.73 19.76 4.76
CA GLU A 127 -0.03 18.67 5.38
C GLU A 127 0.85 17.46 5.73
N LEU A 128 2.05 17.37 5.14
CA LEU A 128 2.99 16.28 5.34
C LEU A 128 4.08 16.66 6.33
N TYR A 129 4.18 15.89 7.40
CA TYR A 129 5.17 16.08 8.45
C TYR A 129 6.28 15.03 8.34
N GLU A 130 7.49 15.39 8.77
CA GLU A 130 8.54 14.39 8.95
C GLU A 130 8.20 13.49 10.13
N GLY A 131 8.32 12.18 9.91
CA GLY A 131 8.03 11.18 10.92
C GLY A 131 8.24 9.78 10.38
N SER A 132 8.29 8.82 11.30
CA SER A 132 8.39 7.40 11.02
C SER A 132 7.14 6.68 11.53
N PHE A 133 6.74 5.65 10.81
CA PHE A 133 5.69 4.75 11.27
C PHE A 133 6.30 3.55 11.98
N ASP A 134 6.03 3.44 13.26
CA ASP A 134 6.37 2.28 14.07
C ASP A 134 5.25 1.24 14.01
N LEU A 135 5.46 0.19 13.20
CA LEU A 135 4.50 -0.92 13.08
C LEU A 135 4.20 -1.57 14.42
N GLU A 136 5.21 -1.79 15.26
CA GLU A 136 5.04 -2.40 16.59
C GLU A 136 4.13 -1.56 17.50
N ARG A 137 4.30 -0.23 17.46
CA ARG A 137 3.44 0.71 18.19
C ARG A 137 2.01 0.66 17.66
N TYR A 138 1.83 0.57 16.34
CA TYR A 138 0.51 0.40 15.72
C TYR A 138 -0.17 -0.90 16.16
N GLN A 139 0.55 -2.03 16.10
CA GLN A 139 0.05 -3.35 16.49
C GLN A 139 -0.33 -3.43 17.97
N THR A 140 0.39 -2.73 18.84
CA THR A 140 0.12 -2.78 20.28
C THR A 140 -1.00 -1.82 20.68
N ARG A 141 -1.09 -0.64 20.06
CA ARG A 141 -1.94 0.46 20.54
C ARG A 141 -3.20 0.72 19.72
N TYR A 142 -3.17 0.48 18.41
CA TYR A 142 -4.27 0.83 17.51
C TYR A 142 -4.98 -0.40 16.94
N LYS A 143 -4.24 -1.47 16.63
CA LYS A 143 -4.80 -2.76 16.19
C LYS A 143 -5.93 -3.28 17.10
N PRO A 144 -5.81 -3.33 18.45
CA PRO A 144 -6.91 -3.80 19.29
C PRO A 144 -8.17 -2.91 19.22
N SER A 145 -8.02 -1.61 18.98
CA SER A 145 -9.16 -0.69 18.80
C SER A 145 -9.81 -0.83 17.41
N MET A 146 -9.03 -1.17 16.38
CA MET A 146 -9.52 -1.39 15.01
C MET A 146 -10.19 -2.75 14.87
N MET A 147 -9.64 -3.78 15.52
CA MET A 147 -10.11 -5.17 15.41
C MET A 147 -11.17 -5.56 16.44
N GLY A 148 -11.57 -4.63 17.32
CA GLY A 148 -12.70 -4.78 18.23
C GLY A 148 -12.77 -6.15 18.90
N ARG A 149 -11.87 -6.45 19.84
CA ARG A 149 -12.10 -7.58 20.76
C ARG A 149 -13.05 -7.11 21.86
N SER A 150 -14.32 -7.48 21.71
CA SER A 150 -15.15 -7.85 22.87
C SER A 150 -15.24 -9.36 22.92
#